data_AF-A0A011QE27-F1
#
_entry.id   AF-A0A011QE27-F1
#
_cell.length_a   1.000
_cell.length_b   1.000
_cell.length_c   1.000
_cell.angle_alpha   90.00
_cell.angle_beta   90.00
_cell.angle_gamma   90.00
#
_symmetry.space_group_name_H-M   'P 1'
#
loop_
_entity.id
_entity.type
_entity.pdbx_description
1 polymer ?
#
loop_
_entity_poly.entity_id
_entity_poly.type
_entity_poly.pdbx_seq_one_letter_code
_entity_poly.pdbx_strand_id
1 'polypeptide(L)'
;MLAPAEPFPVSSEEDALARLRPGVDGLILSYGRRRATFLPQVWESLADPRQFLAQLKLKAGLAADFWHPELTLARYGARKWKETSTTR
;
A
#
# COMPACT_ATOMS: atom_id res chain seq x y z
N MET A 1 2.99 -10.55 13.52
CA MET A 1 3.37 -11.01 12.15
C MET A 1 2.61 -10.20 11.12
N LEU A 2 3.30 -9.60 10.15
CA LEU A 2 2.67 -9.00 8.96
C LEU A 2 2.07 -10.12 8.11
N ALA A 3 0.86 -9.93 7.57
CA ALA A 3 0.30 -10.87 6.59
C ALA A 3 1.18 -10.87 5.32
N PRO A 4 1.29 -12.00 4.59
CA PRO A 4 1.95 -12.01 3.29
C PRO A 4 1.25 -11.00 2.36
N ALA A 5 2.04 -10.31 1.53
CA ALA A 5 1.49 -9.41 0.54
C ALA A 5 0.79 -10.19 -0.56
N GLU A 6 -0.47 -9.85 -0.80
CA GLU A 6 -1.31 -10.44 -1.82
C GLU A 6 -1.33 -9.53 -3.06
N PRO A 7 -1.41 -10.08 -4.28
CA PRO A 7 -1.59 -9.28 -5.48
C PRO A 7 -2.81 -8.38 -5.34
N PHE A 8 -2.66 -7.10 -5.69
CA PHE A 8 -3.73 -6.12 -5.69
C PHE A 8 -3.96 -5.65 -7.14
N PRO A 9 -4.62 -6.49 -7.96
CA PRO A 9 -4.86 -6.16 -9.36
C PRO A 9 -5.82 -5.00 -9.44
N VAL A 10 -5.37 -3.92 -10.07
CA VAL A 10 -6.12 -2.67 -10.27
C VAL A 10 -5.99 -2.28 -11.73
N SER A 11 -7.09 -1.82 -12.33
CA SER A 11 -7.12 -1.50 -13.76
C SER A 11 -6.61 -0.09 -14.06
N SER A 12 -6.65 0.79 -13.06
CA SER A 12 -6.22 2.19 -13.16
C SER A 12 -5.84 2.72 -11.79
N GLU A 13 -5.21 3.89 -11.78
CA GLU A 13 -4.92 4.60 -10.54
C GLU A 13 -6.21 4.88 -9.76
N GLU A 14 -7.26 5.33 -10.44
CA GLU A 14 -8.56 5.62 -9.82
C GLU A 14 -9.19 4.39 -9.18
N ASP A 15 -9.08 3.21 -9.82
CA ASP A 15 -9.53 1.94 -9.23
C ASP A 15 -8.75 1.61 -7.94
N ALA A 16 -7.43 1.82 -7.96
CA ALA A 16 -6.60 1.62 -6.78
C ALA A 16 -7.05 2.55 -5.64
N LEU A 17 -7.25 3.84 -5.93
CA LEU A 17 -7.68 4.84 -4.96
C LEU A 17 -9.05 4.54 -4.38
N ALA A 18 -10.00 4.06 -5.19
CA ALA A 18 -11.35 3.71 -4.76
C ALA A 18 -11.38 2.47 -3.85
N ARG A 19 -10.40 1.56 -3.97
CA ARG A 19 -10.36 0.28 -3.27
C ARG A 19 -9.43 0.26 -2.06
N LEU A 20 -8.54 1.25 -1.93
CA LEU A 20 -7.65 1.38 -0.79
C LEU A 20 -8.40 1.75 0.48
N ARG A 21 -8.02 1.13 1.60
CA ARG A 21 -8.58 1.41 2.93
C ARG A 21 -7.53 2.09 3.81
N PRO A 22 -7.67 3.41 4.05
CA PRO A 22 -6.82 4.14 4.97
C PRO A 22 -6.78 3.49 6.36
N GLY A 23 -5.60 3.48 6.98
CA GLY A 23 -5.34 2.90 8.30
C GLY A 23 -5.30 1.37 8.35
N VAL A 24 -5.57 0.68 7.23
CA VAL A 24 -5.65 -0.79 7.18
C VAL A 24 -4.65 -1.38 6.18
N ASP A 25 -4.59 -0.81 4.98
CA ASP A 25 -3.91 -1.42 3.85
C ASP A 25 -2.45 -0.94 3.73
N GLY A 26 -1.49 -1.85 3.80
CA GLY A 26 -0.12 -1.61 3.38
C GLY A 26 0.01 -1.90 1.88
N LEU A 27 0.85 -1.14 1.18
CA LEU A 27 1.07 -1.33 -0.25
C LEU A 27 2.54 -1.55 -0.57
N ILE A 28 2.78 -2.42 -1.54
CA ILE A 28 4.05 -2.60 -2.23
C ILE A 28 3.82 -2.21 -3.68
N LEU A 29 4.59 -1.26 -4.17
CA LEU A 29 4.60 -0.85 -5.57
C LEU A 29 5.84 -1.43 -6.23
N SER A 30 5.68 -2.03 -7.41
CA SER A 30 6.79 -2.50 -8.25
C SER A 30 6.60 -2.08 -9.71
N TYR A 31 7.65 -1.54 -10.32
CA TYR A 31 7.69 -1.18 -11.73
C TYR A 31 9.13 -1.33 -12.27
N GLY A 32 9.37 -2.32 -13.13
CA GLY A 32 10.72 -2.66 -13.59
C GLY A 32 11.65 -2.97 -12.41
N ARG A 33 12.74 -2.18 -12.29
CA ARG A 33 13.70 -2.28 -11.16
C ARG A 33 13.33 -1.42 -9.94
N ARG A 34 12.26 -0.62 -10.04
CA ARG A 34 11.81 0.29 -8.99
C ARG A 34 10.82 -0.42 -8.08
N ARG A 35 11.04 -0.32 -6.77
CA ARG A 35 10.17 -0.93 -5.76
C ARG A 35 10.12 -0.07 -4.52
N ALA A 36 8.92 0.13 -3.97
CA ALA A 36 8.71 0.77 -2.69
C ALA A 36 7.61 0.09 -1.89
N THR A 37 7.60 0.31 -0.59
CA THR A 37 6.57 -0.20 0.32
C THR A 37 6.17 0.86 1.33
N PHE A 38 4.87 0.93 1.61
CA PHE A 38 4.31 1.65 2.74
C PHE A 38 3.51 0.72 3.63
N LEU A 39 3.79 0.84 4.93
CA LEU A 39 3.12 0.11 5.99
C LEU A 39 1.80 0.82 6.34
N PRO A 40 0.81 0.10 6.91
CA PRO A 40 -0.45 0.70 7.35
C PRO A 40 -0.30 1.90 8.31
N GLN A 41 0.78 1.95 9.11
CA GLN A 41 1.08 3.08 9.99
C GLN A 41 1.32 4.40 9.24
N VAL A 42 1.72 4.35 7.96
CA VAL A 42 1.97 5.56 7.17
C VAL A 42 0.68 6.34 6.92
N TRP A 43 -0.48 5.69 6.99
CA TRP A 43 -1.78 6.36 6.91
C TRP A 43 -2.02 7.37 8.03
N GLU A 44 -1.33 7.25 9.19
CA GLU A 44 -1.43 8.24 10.27
C GLU A 44 -0.89 9.61 9.83
N SER A 45 0.11 9.63 8.94
CA SER A 45 0.67 10.85 8.35
C SER A 45 0.03 11.20 7.00
N LEU A 46 -0.42 10.20 6.24
CA LEU A 46 -0.98 10.35 4.89
C LEU A 46 -2.38 9.74 4.82
N ALA A 47 -3.38 10.42 5.40
CA ALA A 47 -4.75 9.91 5.46
C ALA A 47 -5.47 9.90 4.10
N ASP A 48 -5.01 10.73 3.15
CA ASP A 48 -5.57 10.79 1.80
C ASP A 48 -4.96 9.71 0.88
N PRO A 49 -5.76 8.83 0.27
CA PRO A 49 -5.25 7.77 -0.63
C PRO A 49 -4.44 8.28 -1.81
N ARG A 50 -4.79 9.46 -2.36
CA ARG A 50 -4.05 10.03 -3.50
C ARG A 50 -2.65 10.44 -3.07
N GLN A 51 -2.55 11.14 -1.94
CA GLN A 51 -1.25 11.50 -1.36
C GLN A 51 -0.44 10.27 -0.96
N PHE A 52 -1.07 9.25 -0.37
CA PHE A 52 -0.39 8.00 -0.02
C PHE A 52 0.24 7.33 -1.24
N LEU A 53 -0.52 7.17 -2.32
CA LEU A 53 -0.03 6.53 -3.55
C LEU A 53 1.00 7.40 -4.28
N ALA A 54 0.80 8.71 -4.34
CA ALA A 54 1.77 9.66 -4.90
C ALA A 54 3.11 9.62 -4.17
N GLN A 55 3.10 9.63 -2.83
CA GLN A 55 4.31 9.51 -2.01
C GLN A 55 4.97 8.14 -2.16
N LEU A 56 4.19 7.07 -2.30
CA LEU A 56 4.73 5.73 -2.56
C LEU A 56 5.47 5.66 -3.90
N LYS A 57 4.92 6.30 -4.95
CA LYS A 57 5.56 6.44 -6.26
C LYS A 57 6.85 7.24 -6.17
N LEU A 58 6.83 8.38 -5.49
CA LEU A 58 8.04 9.19 -5.26
C LEU A 58 9.13 8.39 -4.52
N LYS A 59 8.74 7.61 -3.51
CA LYS A 59 9.66 6.71 -2.80
C LYS A 59 10.26 5.62 -3.68
N ALA A 60 9.53 5.18 -4.71
CA ALA A 60 10.03 4.25 -5.72
C ALA A 60 10.90 4.92 -6.80
N GLY A 61 11.09 6.24 -6.75
CA GLY A 61 11.78 7.01 -7.79
C GLY A 61 10.93 7.21 -9.05
N LEU A 62 9.61 7.22 -8.91
CA LEU A 62 8.63 7.54 -9.97
C LEU A 62 8.05 8.93 -9.72
N ALA A 63 7.51 9.58 -10.76
CA ALA A 63 6.79 10.83 -10.59
C ALA A 63 5.47 10.61 -9.82
N ALA A 64 5.00 11.64 -9.12
CA ALA A 64 3.80 11.56 -8.28
C ALA A 64 2.51 11.29 -9.07
N ASP A 65 2.48 11.67 -10.34
CA ASP A 65 1.41 11.49 -11.33
C ASP A 65 1.68 10.30 -12.28
N PHE A 66 2.80 9.58 -12.09
CA PHE A 66 3.13 8.45 -12.95
C PHE A 66 2.14 7.30 -12.76
N TRP A 67 1.65 6.74 -13.87
CA TRP A 67 0.92 5.49 -13.91
C TRP A 67 1.27 4.73 -15.18
N HIS A 68 1.39 3.40 -15.09
CA HIS A 68 1.73 2.56 -16.24
C HIS A 68 1.04 1.19 -16.11
N PRO A 69 0.60 0.55 -17.21
CA PRO A 69 -0.05 -0.77 -17.17
C PRO A 69 0.84 -1.89 -16.61
N GLU A 70 2.17 -1.75 -16.69
CA GLU A 70 3.13 -2.70 -16.09
C GLU A 70 3.40 -2.43 -14.60
N LEU A 71 2.84 -1.35 -14.03
CA LEU A 71 2.94 -1.07 -12.61
C LEU A 71 2.09 -2.10 -11.86
N THR A 72 2.71 -2.79 -10.92
CA THR A 72 2.03 -3.77 -10.09
C THR A 72 1.94 -3.29 -8.66
N LEU A 73 0.77 -3.49 -8.07
CA LEU A 73 0.54 -3.26 -6.65
C LEU A 73 0.31 -4.62 -5.97
N ALA A 74 0.93 -4.77 -4.81
CA ALA A 74 0.57 -5.81 -3.86
C ALA A 74 0.15 -5.14 -2.56
N ARG A 75 -0.82 -5.75 -1.88
CA ARG A 75 -1.40 -5.24 -0.65
C ARG A 75 -1.16 -6.23 0.47
N TYR A 76 -0.77 -5.75 1.64
CA TYR A 76 -0.75 -6.55 2.85
C TYR A 76 -1.54 -5.83 3.93
N GLY A 77 -2.48 -6.53 4.55
CA GLY A 77 -3.22 -5.98 5.67
C GLY A 77 -2.35 -5.97 6.94
N ALA A 78 -2.54 -4.97 7.79
CA ALA A 78 -2.24 -5.16 9.21
C ALA A 78 -3.14 -6.28 9.72
N ARG A 79 -2.62 -7.50 9.85
CA ARG A 79 -3.18 -8.42 10.83
C ARG A 79 -2.95 -7.73 12.17
N LYS A 80 -3.99 -7.11 12.75
CA LYS A 80 -4.04 -6.88 14.19
C LYS A 80 -3.90 -8.27 14.80
N TRP A 81 -2.69 -8.64 15.19
CA TRP A 81 -2.55 -9.68 16.19
C TRP A 81 -3.20 -9.07 17.42
N LYS A 82 -4.46 -9.44 17.70
CA LYS A 82 -4.92 -9.39 19.07
C LYS A 82 -3.96 -10.33 19.78
N GLU A 83 -3.03 -9.78 20.54
CA GLU A 83 -2.51 -10.50 21.68
C GLU A 83 -3.73 -10.82 22.52
N THR A 84 -4.28 -12.02 22.35
CA THR A 84 -5.04 -12.63 23.42
C THR A 84 -4.00 -12.78 24.52
N SER A 85 -3.95 -11.79 25.41
CA SER A 85 -3.33 -11.96 26.71
C SER A 85 -4.03 -13.16 27.33
N THR A 86 -3.43 -14.33 27.17
CA THR A 86 -3.79 -15.52 27.93
C THR A 86 -3.51 -15.14 29.37
N THR A 87 -4.56 -14.72 30.07
CA THR A 87 -4.63 -14.69 31.51
C THR A 87 -4.06 -15.99 32.05
N ARG A 88 -2.96 -15.90 32.79
CA ARG A 88 -2.70 -16.71 33.97
C ARG A 88 -1.98 -15.87 35.00
#